data_AF-A0AA88MB02-F1
#
_entry.id   AF-A0AA88MB02-F1
#
_cell.length_a   1.000
_cell.length_b   1.000
_cell.length_c   1.000
_cell.angle_alpha   90.00
_cell.angle_beta   90.00
_cell.angle_gamma   90.00
#
_symmetry.space_group_name_H-M   'P 1'
#
loop_
_entity.id
_entity.type
_entity.pdbx_description
1 polymer ?
#
loop_
_entity_poly.entity_id
_entity_poly.type
_entity_poly.pdbx_seq_one_letter_code
_entity_poly.pdbx_strand_id
1 'polypeptide(L)'
;MDRALVMVTVLSGLCFLPPCVSRFYILVQTSKAWTDAQSYCRSVYTDLAVVQNKQQLAELNRLIGGSQYVWIGLQPDIESWRWSLENQDYYGAGQADFRNWQAIGPNGGLGYYRVCVEMLSTGEWQTAQCNTNNFHFMCYNGSAAAQDPSSGFILVNQLKTWMDAQTYCRLHHTDLASVRNQAENERVRLMLQYPYTWIGLYRDSWKWSDGSPVSFTDWNSGAPTATVTDTCVASNYGKWTNRGCSFKHHFACFAEPAVRKQLVHVELEKTDSSVDMEELKDILLQQLSHRLDEHILDDEVSLGWVERPDGDTFQKKNTDGQEEKK
;
A
#
# COMPACT_ATOMS: atom_id res chain seq x y z
N MET A 1 34.76 -54.55 19.63
CA MET A 1 33.29 -54.41 19.75
C MET A 1 33.07 -53.07 20.42
N ASP A 2 33.13 -52.00 19.62
CA ASP A 2 33.12 -50.65 20.16
C ASP A 2 31.68 -50.18 20.23
N ARG A 3 31.19 -50.03 21.46
CA ARG A 3 29.86 -49.52 21.74
C ARG A 3 29.92 -47.99 21.70
N ALA A 4 29.46 -47.41 20.59
CA ALA A 4 29.21 -45.98 20.52
C ALA A 4 27.90 -45.66 21.28
N LEU A 5 28.03 -44.85 22.32
CA LEU A 5 26.92 -44.30 23.10
C LEU A 5 26.24 -43.20 22.27
N VAL A 6 25.05 -43.44 21.73
CA VAL A 6 24.25 -42.42 21.05
C VAL A 6 23.43 -41.67 22.10
N MET A 7 23.85 -40.46 22.46
CA MET A 7 23.07 -39.52 23.27
C MET A 7 22.01 -38.87 22.37
N VAL A 8 20.75 -39.28 22.53
CA VAL A 8 19.60 -38.60 21.93
C VAL A 8 19.21 -37.44 22.84
N THR A 9 19.63 -36.22 22.50
CA THR A 9 19.10 -35.01 23.11
C THR A 9 17.73 -34.71 22.50
N VAL A 10 16.66 -35.03 23.23
CA VAL A 10 15.31 -34.53 22.93
C VAL A 10 15.26 -33.08 23.36
N LEU A 11 15.43 -32.15 22.41
CA LEU A 11 15.05 -30.74 22.61
C LEU A 11 13.52 -30.66 22.57
N SER A 12 12.89 -31.02 23.69
CA SER A 12 11.54 -30.60 24.00
C SER A 12 11.55 -29.09 24.22
N GLY A 13 10.94 -28.33 23.32
CA GLY A 13 10.66 -26.92 23.56
C GLY A 13 11.09 -25.98 22.44
N LEU A 14 10.51 -26.14 21.26
CA LEU A 14 10.15 -25.01 20.42
C LEU A 14 8.74 -25.31 19.93
N CYS A 15 7.76 -24.64 20.51
CA CYS A 15 6.53 -24.39 19.79
C CYS A 15 6.96 -23.82 18.44
N PHE A 16 6.79 -24.60 17.37
CA PHE A 16 6.55 -24.02 16.06
C PHE A 16 5.22 -23.27 16.21
N LEU A 17 5.29 -22.07 16.78
CA LEU A 17 4.28 -21.07 16.49
C LEU A 17 4.26 -21.00 14.95
N PRO A 18 3.09 -21.18 14.31
CA PRO A 18 3.01 -21.03 12.87
C PRO A 18 3.66 -19.69 12.51
N PRO A 19 4.35 -19.59 11.35
CA PRO A 19 5.05 -18.38 10.94
C PRO A 19 4.15 -17.20 11.26
N CYS A 20 4.70 -16.26 12.03
CA CYS A 20 4.01 -15.05 12.44
C CYS A 20 3.82 -14.24 11.15
N VAL A 21 2.83 -14.63 10.35
CA VAL A 21 2.38 -13.88 9.18
C VAL A 21 2.08 -12.50 9.74
N SER A 22 2.81 -11.49 9.30
CA SER A 22 2.40 -10.10 9.53
C SER A 22 0.99 -9.99 8.97
N ARG A 23 -0.03 -10.09 9.84
CA ARG A 23 -1.42 -10.19 9.39
C ARG A 23 -1.88 -8.80 9.03
N PHE A 24 -1.66 -8.46 7.78
CA PHE A 24 -2.20 -7.25 7.19
C PHE A 24 -3.73 -7.25 7.22
N TYR A 25 -4.37 -8.42 7.38
CA TYR A 25 -5.81 -8.53 7.46
C TYR A 25 -6.28 -8.95 8.86
N ILE A 26 -7.25 -8.19 9.38
CA ILE A 26 -7.83 -8.42 10.70
C ILE A 26 -9.33 -8.62 10.54
N LEU A 27 -9.81 -9.83 10.87
CA LEU A 27 -11.24 -10.09 10.97
C LEU A 27 -11.77 -9.49 12.27
N VAL A 28 -12.71 -8.55 12.14
CA VAL A 28 -13.41 -7.98 13.29
C VAL A 28 -14.77 -8.67 13.43
N GLN A 29 -14.93 -9.42 14.52
CA GLN A 29 -16.13 -10.24 14.81
C GLN A 29 -17.32 -9.44 15.37
N THR A 30 -17.35 -8.13 15.15
CA THR A 30 -18.51 -7.30 15.51
C THR A 30 -19.31 -7.00 14.26
N SER A 31 -20.64 -7.05 14.34
CA SER A 31 -21.48 -6.72 13.19
C SER A 31 -21.69 -5.21 13.05
N LYS A 32 -21.50 -4.68 11.84
CA LYS A 32 -21.67 -3.26 11.52
C LYS A 32 -22.19 -3.07 10.09
N ALA A 33 -22.84 -1.94 9.84
CA ALA A 33 -23.06 -1.46 8.46
C ALA A 33 -21.71 -1.12 7.81
N TRP A 34 -21.63 -1.12 6.48
CA TRP A 34 -20.36 -0.96 5.77
C TRP A 34 -19.64 0.35 6.14
N THR A 35 -20.37 1.47 6.20
CA THR A 35 -19.78 2.78 6.57
C THR A 35 -19.28 2.81 8.02
N ASP A 36 -19.99 2.15 8.93
CA ASP A 36 -19.57 2.04 10.33
C ASP A 36 -18.36 1.11 10.49
N ALA A 37 -18.31 0.04 9.70
CA ALA A 37 -17.18 -0.89 9.61
C ALA A 37 -15.93 -0.16 9.07
N GLN A 38 -16.08 0.63 8.01
CA GLN A 38 -15.00 1.47 7.47
C GLN A 38 -14.49 2.47 8.51
N SER A 39 -15.40 3.18 9.17
CA SER A 39 -15.05 4.13 10.23
C SER A 39 -14.31 3.45 11.38
N TYR A 40 -14.74 2.25 11.76
CA TYR A 40 -14.01 1.44 12.73
C TYR A 40 -12.61 1.08 12.23
N CYS A 41 -12.48 0.51 11.04
CA CYS A 41 -11.17 0.12 10.52
C CYS A 41 -10.22 1.31 10.37
N ARG A 42 -10.70 2.50 10.00
CA ARG A 42 -9.89 3.72 9.93
C ARG A 42 -9.50 4.31 11.28
N SER A 43 -10.23 3.98 12.34
CA SER A 43 -9.94 4.46 13.70
C SER A 43 -8.99 3.54 14.48
N VAL A 44 -8.94 2.25 14.12
CA VAL A 44 -8.12 1.24 14.81
C VAL A 44 -6.98 0.71 13.94
N TYR A 45 -7.16 0.68 12.63
CA TYR A 45 -6.24 0.13 11.63
C TYR A 45 -6.05 1.15 10.48
N THR A 46 -5.81 0.69 9.24
CA THR A 46 -5.66 1.57 8.08
C THR A 46 -7.01 1.85 7.41
N ASP A 47 -7.70 0.82 6.91
CA ASP A 47 -9.01 0.92 6.25
C ASP A 47 -9.67 -0.47 6.21
N LEU A 48 -10.82 -0.62 5.57
CA LEU A 48 -11.34 -1.93 5.16
C LEU A 48 -10.37 -2.63 4.21
N ALA A 49 -10.47 -3.96 4.18
CA ALA A 49 -9.57 -4.81 3.43
C ALA A 49 -9.58 -4.54 1.93
N VAL A 50 -8.39 -4.41 1.37
CA VAL A 50 -8.12 -4.35 -0.06
C VAL A 50 -7.60 -5.70 -0.52
N VAL A 51 -8.08 -6.20 -1.65
CA VAL A 51 -7.62 -7.47 -2.23
C VAL A 51 -7.13 -7.22 -3.65
N GLN A 52 -5.82 -7.33 -3.85
CA GLN A 52 -5.10 -6.95 -5.07
C GLN A 52 -4.71 -8.16 -5.93
N ASN A 53 -4.71 -9.36 -5.35
CA ASN A 53 -4.31 -10.58 -6.04
C ASN A 53 -4.88 -11.85 -5.36
N LYS A 54 -4.65 -13.01 -5.99
CA LYS A 54 -5.13 -14.31 -5.50
C LYS A 54 -4.50 -14.76 -4.18
N GLN A 55 -3.27 -14.33 -3.88
CA GLN A 55 -2.59 -14.70 -2.64
C GLN A 55 -3.23 -14.01 -1.44
N GLN A 56 -3.44 -12.69 -1.54
CA GLN A 56 -4.19 -11.93 -0.54
C GLN A 56 -5.60 -12.50 -0.35
N LEU A 57 -6.30 -12.81 -1.45
CA LEU A 57 -7.61 -13.45 -1.39
C LEU A 57 -7.60 -14.75 -0.58
N ALA A 58 -6.62 -15.63 -0.81
CA ALA A 58 -6.46 -16.88 -0.07
C ALA A 58 -6.18 -16.64 1.43
N GLU A 59 -5.44 -15.58 1.76
CA GLU A 59 -5.19 -15.17 3.15
C GLU A 59 -6.48 -14.73 3.84
N LEU A 60 -7.27 -13.82 3.25
CA LEU A 60 -8.54 -13.39 3.84
C LEU A 60 -9.49 -14.57 4.02
N ASN A 61 -9.61 -15.45 3.01
CA ASN A 61 -10.46 -16.64 3.09
C ASN A 61 -10.15 -17.51 4.30
N ARG A 62 -8.86 -17.68 4.63
CA ARG A 62 -8.45 -18.43 5.82
C ARG A 62 -8.86 -17.73 7.13
N LEU A 63 -8.96 -16.40 7.13
CA LEU A 63 -9.29 -15.59 8.30
C LEU A 63 -10.79 -15.48 8.56
N ILE A 64 -11.64 -15.55 7.53
CA ILE A 64 -13.12 -15.49 7.64
C ILE A 64 -13.66 -16.52 8.65
N GLY A 65 -13.01 -17.70 8.73
CA GLY A 65 -13.40 -18.78 9.62
C GLY A 65 -14.83 -19.26 9.36
N GLY A 66 -15.64 -19.34 10.42
CA GLY A 66 -17.06 -19.72 10.33
C GLY A 66 -18.02 -18.59 9.96
N SER A 67 -17.52 -17.38 9.66
CA SER A 67 -18.39 -16.27 9.20
C SER A 67 -18.86 -16.56 7.78
N GLN A 68 -20.15 -16.38 7.50
CA GLN A 68 -20.67 -16.62 6.14
C GLN A 68 -20.31 -15.51 5.17
N TYR A 69 -20.28 -14.26 5.66
CA TYR A 69 -20.07 -13.05 4.87
C TYR A 69 -19.26 -12.02 5.64
N VAL A 70 -18.34 -11.34 4.97
CA VAL A 70 -17.56 -10.25 5.55
C VAL A 70 -17.51 -9.04 4.62
N TRP A 71 -17.63 -7.83 5.17
CA TRP A 71 -17.36 -6.63 4.39
C TRP A 71 -15.89 -6.51 4.02
N ILE A 72 -15.64 -6.08 2.77
CA ILE A 72 -14.34 -5.66 2.26
C ILE A 72 -14.44 -4.21 1.73
N GLY A 73 -13.30 -3.60 1.43
CA GLY A 73 -13.22 -2.16 1.12
C GLY A 73 -13.74 -1.75 -0.24
N LEU A 74 -14.25 -2.66 -1.07
CA LEU A 74 -14.72 -2.30 -2.42
C LEU A 74 -16.11 -1.64 -2.35
N GLN A 75 -16.26 -0.51 -3.02
CA GLN A 75 -17.50 0.28 -3.06
C GLN A 75 -17.77 0.81 -4.49
N PRO A 76 -19.02 1.15 -4.82
CA PRO A 76 -19.36 1.71 -6.13
C PRO A 76 -18.70 3.09 -6.34
N ASP A 77 -18.31 3.37 -7.58
CA ASP A 77 -17.85 4.66 -8.09
C ASP A 77 -18.78 5.13 -9.22
N ILE A 78 -18.58 6.31 -9.82
CA ILE A 78 -19.47 6.91 -10.83
C ILE A 78 -19.71 5.97 -12.02
N GLU A 79 -18.71 5.18 -12.44
CA GLU A 79 -18.81 4.22 -13.56
C GLU A 79 -18.13 2.86 -13.30
N SER A 80 -17.61 2.61 -12.08
CA SER A 80 -16.90 1.37 -11.77
C SER A 80 -16.92 1.01 -10.28
N TRP A 81 -15.90 0.29 -9.81
CA TRP A 81 -15.69 -0.09 -8.43
C TRP A 81 -14.36 0.46 -7.95
N ARG A 82 -14.36 1.11 -6.79
CA ARG A 82 -13.18 1.69 -6.18
C ARG A 82 -12.94 1.06 -4.81
N TRP A 83 -11.68 0.90 -4.44
CA TRP A 83 -11.32 0.52 -3.08
C TRP A 83 -11.48 1.70 -2.12
N SER A 84 -11.76 1.39 -0.85
CA SER A 84 -11.95 2.37 0.22
C SER A 84 -10.63 3.04 0.61
N LEU A 85 -9.52 2.31 0.50
CA LEU A 85 -8.16 2.80 0.66
C LEU A 85 -7.72 3.45 -0.68
N GLU A 86 -7.75 4.78 -0.77
CA GLU A 86 -7.38 5.50 -2.00
C GLU A 86 -5.89 5.89 -2.05
N ASN A 87 -5.18 5.40 -3.08
CA ASN A 87 -4.43 6.21 -4.05
C ASN A 87 -4.10 5.32 -5.27
N GLN A 88 -4.21 5.81 -6.52
CA GLN A 88 -3.83 4.98 -7.69
C GLN A 88 -2.37 4.52 -7.64
N ASP A 89 -1.50 5.32 -7.00
CA ASP A 89 -0.07 4.99 -6.79
C ASP A 89 0.17 3.93 -5.69
N TYR A 90 -0.85 3.63 -4.87
CA TYR A 90 -0.78 2.52 -3.90
C TYR A 90 -0.78 1.15 -4.59
N TYR A 91 -1.33 1.09 -5.81
CA TYR A 91 -1.54 -0.13 -6.54
C TYR A 91 -0.50 -0.25 -7.66
N GLY A 92 0.23 -1.35 -7.69
CA GLY A 92 0.97 -1.73 -8.90
C GLY A 92 0.03 -1.90 -10.10
N ALA A 93 0.60 -1.90 -11.31
CA ALA A 93 -0.19 -2.05 -12.55
C ALA A 93 -1.13 -3.27 -12.49
N GLY A 94 -2.43 -3.04 -12.68
CA GLY A 94 -3.47 -4.08 -12.67
C GLY A 94 -3.94 -4.55 -11.28
N GLN A 95 -3.28 -4.15 -10.19
CA GLN A 95 -3.67 -4.55 -8.83
C GLN A 95 -4.99 -3.90 -8.38
N ALA A 96 -5.23 -2.66 -8.80
CA ALA A 96 -6.49 -1.95 -8.51
C ALA A 96 -7.71 -2.59 -9.22
N ASP A 97 -7.47 -3.37 -10.28
CA ASP A 97 -8.49 -3.97 -11.14
C ASP A 97 -8.80 -5.43 -10.80
N PHE A 98 -8.08 -6.04 -9.84
CA PHE A 98 -8.36 -7.41 -9.42
C PHE A 98 -9.79 -7.53 -8.88
N ARG A 99 -10.56 -8.46 -9.45
CA ARG A 99 -11.93 -8.75 -9.01
C ARG A 99 -12.12 -10.26 -8.87
N ASN A 100 -12.83 -10.67 -7.83
CA ASN A 100 -13.26 -12.06 -7.64
C ASN A 100 -14.79 -12.17 -7.52
N TRP A 101 -15.53 -11.51 -8.40
CA TRP A 101 -16.99 -11.57 -8.42
C TRP A 101 -17.52 -12.99 -8.59
N GLN A 102 -18.67 -13.28 -8.01
CA GLN A 102 -19.45 -14.46 -8.37
C GLN A 102 -19.79 -14.48 -9.87
N ALA A 103 -20.13 -15.67 -10.41
CA ALA A 103 -20.48 -15.85 -11.82
C ALA A 103 -21.63 -14.96 -12.32
N ILE A 104 -22.49 -14.51 -11.41
CA ILE A 104 -23.61 -13.59 -11.69
C ILE A 104 -23.17 -12.12 -11.81
N GLY A 105 -21.88 -11.83 -11.59
CA GLY A 105 -21.30 -10.50 -11.63
C GLY A 105 -21.68 -9.62 -10.43
N PRO A 106 -21.26 -8.35 -10.44
CA PRO A 106 -21.38 -7.43 -9.31
C PRO A 106 -22.82 -6.96 -9.06
N ASN A 107 -23.78 -7.25 -9.93
CA ASN A 107 -25.04 -6.51 -9.92
C ASN A 107 -26.23 -7.21 -9.30
N GLY A 108 -26.25 -8.53 -9.09
CA GLY A 108 -27.26 -9.26 -8.30
C GLY A 108 -28.76 -8.89 -8.46
N GLY A 109 -29.15 -8.06 -9.44
CA GLY A 109 -30.45 -7.37 -9.52
C GLY A 109 -30.64 -6.09 -8.67
N LEU A 110 -29.62 -5.52 -8.01
CA LEU A 110 -29.74 -4.37 -7.09
C LEU A 110 -29.30 -3.02 -7.72
N GLY A 111 -29.86 -1.92 -7.21
CA GLY A 111 -29.52 -0.56 -7.64
C GLY A 111 -28.09 -0.16 -7.26
N TYR A 112 -27.28 0.19 -8.27
CA TYR A 112 -25.84 0.42 -8.21
C TYR A 112 -25.34 1.37 -7.10
N TYR A 113 -26.13 2.37 -6.70
CA TYR A 113 -25.72 3.43 -5.76
C TYR A 113 -26.05 3.16 -4.27
N ARG A 114 -26.53 1.96 -3.92
CA ARG A 114 -26.83 1.59 -2.51
C ARG A 114 -26.20 0.27 -2.07
N VAL A 115 -25.27 -0.24 -2.85
CA VAL A 115 -24.64 -1.54 -2.61
C VAL A 115 -23.18 -1.39 -2.24
N CYS A 116 -22.74 -2.29 -1.37
CA CYS A 116 -21.36 -2.42 -0.92
C CYS A 116 -20.94 -3.87 -1.10
N VAL A 117 -19.64 -4.14 -1.10
CA VAL A 117 -19.13 -5.46 -1.47
C VAL A 117 -18.82 -6.28 -0.24
N GLU A 118 -19.41 -7.46 -0.23
CA GLU A 118 -19.10 -8.52 0.72
C GLU A 118 -18.37 -9.67 0.03
N MET A 119 -17.53 -10.35 0.81
CA MET A 119 -16.85 -11.56 0.41
C MET A 119 -17.45 -12.75 1.14
N LEU A 120 -17.76 -13.81 0.40
CA LEU A 120 -18.25 -15.07 0.93
C LEU A 120 -17.10 -15.88 1.55
N SER A 121 -17.44 -16.87 2.38
CA SER A 121 -16.46 -17.83 2.91
C SER A 121 -15.70 -18.64 1.86
N THR A 122 -16.23 -18.73 0.64
CA THR A 122 -15.61 -19.34 -0.54
C THR A 122 -14.65 -18.38 -1.27
N GLY A 123 -14.70 -17.09 -0.95
CA GLY A 123 -13.85 -16.02 -1.47
C GLY A 123 -14.43 -15.23 -2.63
N GLU A 124 -15.51 -15.69 -3.25
CA GLU A 124 -16.21 -14.90 -4.26
C GLU A 124 -16.86 -13.68 -3.63
N TRP A 125 -17.03 -12.64 -4.44
CA TRP A 125 -17.58 -11.36 -4.04
C TRP A 125 -18.98 -11.19 -4.59
N GLN A 126 -19.84 -10.60 -3.77
CA GLN A 126 -21.18 -10.19 -4.18
C GLN A 126 -21.51 -8.83 -3.57
N THR A 127 -22.59 -8.23 -4.04
CA THR A 127 -23.11 -6.97 -3.48
C THR A 127 -24.21 -7.21 -2.47
N ALA A 128 -24.15 -6.47 -1.37
CA ALA A 128 -25.22 -6.37 -0.39
C ALA A 128 -25.56 -4.90 -0.11
N GLN A 129 -26.74 -4.64 0.48
CA GLN A 129 -27.11 -3.27 0.85
C GLN A 129 -26.13 -2.74 1.90
N CYS A 130 -25.55 -1.56 1.68
CA CYS A 130 -24.51 -1.01 2.56
C CYS A 130 -24.93 -0.83 4.03
N ASN A 131 -26.23 -0.65 4.28
CA ASN A 131 -26.82 -0.48 5.61
C ASN A 131 -27.09 -1.82 6.33
N THR A 132 -26.85 -2.96 5.68
CA THR A 132 -26.93 -4.28 6.31
C THR A 132 -25.95 -4.35 7.48
N ASN A 133 -26.47 -4.55 8.69
CA ASN A 133 -25.72 -4.35 9.94
C ASN A 133 -25.35 -5.65 10.66
N ASN A 134 -25.54 -6.81 10.02
CA ASN A 134 -25.28 -8.13 10.60
C ASN A 134 -23.98 -8.77 10.09
N PHE A 135 -23.16 -8.06 9.31
CA PHE A 135 -21.89 -8.61 8.79
C PHE A 135 -20.69 -8.19 9.63
N HIS A 136 -19.81 -9.17 9.85
CA HIS A 136 -18.43 -8.93 10.26
C HIS A 136 -17.68 -8.24 9.13
N PHE A 137 -16.48 -7.76 9.40
CA PHE A 137 -15.72 -7.00 8.42
C PHE A 137 -14.23 -7.24 8.56
N MET A 138 -13.54 -7.18 7.42
CA MET A 138 -12.11 -7.34 7.35
C MET A 138 -11.45 -5.97 7.29
N CYS A 139 -10.59 -5.66 8.25
CA CYS A 139 -9.75 -4.47 8.19
C CYS A 139 -8.39 -4.81 7.57
N TYR A 140 -7.78 -3.82 6.91
CA TYR A 140 -6.40 -3.83 6.50
C TYR A 140 -5.56 -3.01 7.48
N ASN A 141 -4.43 -3.56 7.87
CA ASN A 141 -3.38 -2.92 8.66
C ASN A 141 -2.11 -2.94 7.80
N GLY A 142 -1.82 -1.82 7.13
CA GLY A 142 -0.65 -1.69 6.28
C GLY A 142 0.67 -1.95 7.02
N SER A 143 1.72 -2.23 6.23
CA SER A 143 3.05 -2.68 6.69
C SER A 143 3.68 -1.84 7.78
N ALA A 144 4.66 -2.43 8.47
CA ALA A 144 5.51 -1.75 9.45
C ALA A 144 6.17 -0.46 8.92
N ALA A 145 6.25 -0.26 7.60
CA ALA A 145 6.52 1.04 7.00
C ALA A 145 5.48 2.07 7.48
N ALA A 146 4.18 1.86 7.26
CA ALA A 146 3.08 2.71 7.72
C ALA A 146 2.99 2.92 9.26
N GLN A 147 3.79 2.21 10.05
CA GLN A 147 3.91 2.34 11.51
C GLN A 147 5.17 3.10 11.94
N ASP A 148 6.11 3.39 11.04
CA ASP A 148 7.11 4.43 11.25
C ASP A 148 6.44 5.80 11.04
N PRO A 149 6.39 6.68 12.07
CA PRO A 149 5.88 8.05 11.90
C PRO A 149 6.65 8.87 10.85
N SER A 150 7.85 8.43 10.41
CA SER A 150 8.60 9.02 9.28
C SER A 150 8.48 8.27 7.94
N SER A 151 7.74 7.16 7.87
CA SER A 151 7.45 6.55 6.57
C SER A 151 6.55 7.46 5.75
N GLY A 152 6.86 7.63 4.47
CA GLY A 152 6.05 8.47 3.59
C GLY A 152 6.25 9.98 3.78
N PHE A 153 6.76 10.46 4.93
CA PHE A 153 6.84 11.89 5.22
C PHE A 153 8.16 12.31 5.87
N ILE A 154 8.75 13.40 5.37
CA ILE A 154 10.03 13.94 5.85
C ILE A 154 9.87 15.39 6.28
N LEU A 155 10.27 15.73 7.52
CA LEU A 155 10.25 17.11 8.00
C LEU A 155 11.54 17.77 7.57
N VAL A 156 11.44 18.86 6.81
CA VAL A 156 12.59 19.65 6.41
C VAL A 156 12.72 20.85 7.33
N ASN A 157 13.81 20.88 8.09
CA ASN A 157 14.15 21.96 9.01
C ASN A 157 14.80 23.16 8.26
N GLN A 158 14.08 23.70 7.27
CA GLN A 158 14.45 24.92 6.55
C GLN A 158 13.23 25.83 6.40
N LEU A 159 13.42 27.14 6.58
CA LEU A 159 12.36 28.13 6.40
C LEU A 159 12.26 28.55 4.92
N LYS A 160 11.17 28.17 4.25
CA LYS A 160 10.94 28.46 2.82
C LYS A 160 9.53 28.98 2.57
N THR A 161 9.36 29.77 1.50
CA THR A 161 8.01 30.07 0.99
C THR A 161 7.36 28.77 0.52
N TRP A 162 6.03 28.74 0.39
CA TRP A 162 5.36 27.50 -0.01
C TRP A 162 5.87 26.98 -1.37
N MET A 163 6.09 27.88 -2.33
CA MET A 163 6.62 27.52 -3.66
C MET A 163 8.06 27.00 -3.61
N ASP A 164 8.92 27.64 -2.80
CA ASP A 164 10.30 27.19 -2.61
C ASP A 164 10.36 25.84 -1.88
N ALA A 165 9.43 25.61 -0.94
CA ALA A 165 9.29 24.35 -0.22
C ALA A 165 8.85 23.21 -1.16
N GLN A 166 7.85 23.46 -2.01
CA GLN A 166 7.44 22.53 -3.06
C GLN A 166 8.58 22.18 -4.00
N THR A 167 9.31 23.19 -4.47
CA THR A 167 10.46 23.00 -5.37
C THR A 167 11.53 22.15 -4.69
N TYR A 168 11.81 22.39 -3.41
CA TYR A 168 12.74 21.56 -2.64
C TYR A 168 12.25 20.11 -2.55
N CYS A 169 10.99 19.88 -2.19
CA CYS A 169 10.46 18.53 -2.05
C CYS A 169 10.50 17.77 -3.37
N ARG A 170 10.18 18.41 -4.51
CA ARG A 170 10.29 17.78 -5.83
C ARG A 170 11.72 17.50 -6.28
N LEU A 171 12.68 18.28 -5.81
CA LEU A 171 14.08 18.10 -6.14
C LEU A 171 14.75 16.96 -5.33
N HIS A 172 14.36 16.82 -4.06
CA HIS A 172 15.03 15.92 -3.12
C HIS A 172 14.20 14.70 -2.71
N HIS A 173 12.88 14.74 -2.94
CA HIS A 173 11.88 13.76 -2.55
C HIS A 173 10.81 13.65 -3.66
N THR A 174 9.52 13.49 -3.31
CA THR A 174 8.42 13.43 -4.29
C THR A 174 7.74 14.80 -4.47
N ASP A 175 7.05 15.30 -3.44
CA ASP A 175 6.37 16.62 -3.43
C ASP A 175 6.17 17.06 -1.97
N LEU A 176 5.55 18.22 -1.70
CA LEU A 176 5.01 18.55 -0.38
C LEU A 176 4.00 17.49 0.06
N ALA A 177 3.92 17.27 1.38
CA ALA A 177 3.06 16.26 1.97
C ALA A 177 1.58 16.44 1.58
N SER A 178 1.00 15.44 0.92
CA SER A 178 -0.44 15.24 0.81
C SER A 178 -0.94 14.42 1.99
N VAL A 179 -2.05 14.85 2.60
CA VAL A 179 -2.61 14.20 3.80
C VAL A 179 -4.00 13.68 3.49
N ARG A 180 -4.10 12.37 3.29
CA ARG A 180 -5.27 11.69 2.70
C ARG A 180 -6.25 11.17 3.73
N ASN A 181 -5.85 11.04 4.98
CA ASN A 181 -6.69 10.55 6.08
C ASN A 181 -6.16 10.99 7.46
N GLN A 182 -6.93 10.70 8.51
CA GLN A 182 -6.55 11.02 9.89
C GLN A 182 -5.24 10.35 10.33
N ALA A 183 -4.97 9.12 9.90
CA ALA A 183 -3.75 8.41 10.29
C ALA A 183 -2.50 9.10 9.71
N GLU A 184 -2.53 9.53 8.45
CA GLU A 184 -1.46 10.33 7.86
C GLU A 184 -1.33 11.70 8.53
N ASN A 185 -2.44 12.33 8.89
CA ASN A 185 -2.42 13.60 9.62
C ASN A 185 -1.74 13.45 10.99
N GLU A 186 -1.99 12.33 11.67
CA GLU A 186 -1.30 11.98 12.92
C GLU A 186 0.19 11.69 12.70
N ARG A 187 0.59 10.99 11.63
CA ARG A 187 2.01 10.80 11.29
C ARG A 187 2.71 12.14 11.07
N VAL A 188 2.13 12.99 10.22
CA VAL A 188 2.63 14.35 9.99
C VAL A 188 2.67 15.13 11.30
N ARG A 189 1.64 15.06 12.15
CA ARG A 189 1.62 15.74 13.45
C ARG A 189 2.76 15.29 14.36
N LEU A 190 3.03 13.98 14.45
CA LEU A 190 4.04 13.41 15.35
C LEU A 190 5.48 13.81 14.97
N MET A 191 5.74 14.06 13.68
CA MET A 191 7.03 14.57 13.22
C MET A 191 7.18 16.11 13.37
N LEU A 192 6.09 16.87 13.51
CA LEU A 192 6.16 18.33 13.58
C LEU A 192 6.81 18.81 14.88
N GLN A 193 7.96 19.46 14.73
CA GLN A 193 8.64 20.15 15.84
C GLN A 193 8.22 21.63 15.94
N TYR A 194 7.60 22.17 14.89
CA TYR A 194 7.32 23.60 14.75
C TYR A 194 5.86 23.86 14.35
N PRO A 195 5.26 24.96 14.81
CA PRO A 195 3.93 25.36 14.36
C PRO A 195 4.00 25.81 12.90
N TYR A 196 2.86 25.72 12.22
CA TYR A 196 2.68 26.20 10.85
C TYR A 196 3.67 25.59 9.85
N THR A 197 3.77 24.26 9.82
CA THR A 197 4.58 23.55 8.82
C THR A 197 3.81 23.46 7.51
N TRP A 198 4.41 23.87 6.38
CA TRP A 198 3.77 23.76 5.06
C TRP A 198 3.47 22.30 4.70
N ILE A 199 2.29 22.09 4.15
CA ILE A 199 1.84 20.86 3.48
C ILE A 199 1.39 21.21 2.05
N GLY A 200 1.15 20.21 1.21
CA GLY A 200 0.93 20.38 -0.22
C GLY A 200 -0.40 21.00 -0.63
N LEU A 201 -1.30 21.30 0.33
CA LEU A 201 -2.62 21.84 0.02
C LEU A 201 -2.53 23.35 -0.24
N TYR A 202 -3.09 23.80 -1.36
CA TYR A 202 -3.12 25.22 -1.74
C TYR A 202 -4.46 25.61 -2.38
N ARG A 203 -4.75 26.90 -2.42
CA ARG A 203 -6.04 27.44 -2.91
C ARG A 203 -6.00 27.69 -4.42
N ASP A 204 -6.21 26.60 -5.15
CA ASP A 204 -6.82 26.58 -6.49
C ASP A 204 -7.85 25.46 -6.49
N SER A 205 -9.09 25.76 -6.08
CA SER A 205 -10.14 24.76 -5.77
C SER A 205 -9.77 23.73 -4.68
N TRP A 206 -8.85 24.08 -3.77
CA TRP A 206 -8.29 23.17 -2.74
C TRP A 206 -7.74 21.90 -3.37
N LYS A 207 -6.50 21.97 -3.88
CA LYS A 207 -5.82 20.84 -4.51
C LYS A 207 -4.52 20.55 -3.81
N TRP A 208 -4.13 19.28 -3.81
CA TRP A 208 -2.79 18.90 -3.43
C TRP A 208 -1.81 19.20 -4.57
N SER A 209 -0.58 19.57 -4.20
CA SER A 209 0.49 19.90 -5.15
C SER A 209 0.94 18.70 -5.98
N ASP A 210 0.78 17.49 -5.47
CA ASP A 210 1.07 16.22 -6.15
C ASP A 210 -0.01 15.82 -7.16
N GLY A 211 -1.15 16.51 -7.20
CA GLY A 211 -2.29 16.20 -8.07
C GLY A 211 -3.31 15.23 -7.46
N SER A 212 -3.08 14.74 -6.24
CA SER A 212 -4.01 13.86 -5.52
C SER A 212 -5.36 14.56 -5.25
N PRO A 213 -6.49 13.83 -5.24
CA PRO A 213 -7.78 14.39 -4.84
C PRO A 213 -7.79 14.74 -3.34
N VAL A 214 -8.55 15.78 -2.97
CA VAL A 214 -8.77 16.12 -1.55
C VAL A 214 -9.87 15.23 -0.99
N SER A 215 -9.51 14.23 -0.20
CA SER A 215 -10.41 13.29 0.49
C SER A 215 -10.56 13.55 1.99
N PHE A 216 -9.67 14.35 2.58
CA PHE A 216 -9.60 14.62 4.00
C PHE A 216 -9.17 16.08 4.26
N THR A 217 -9.77 16.68 5.29
CA THR A 217 -9.33 17.99 5.81
C THR A 217 -9.46 18.03 7.31
N ASP A 218 -8.47 18.60 8.00
CA ASP A 218 -8.53 18.78 9.46
C ASP A 218 -8.32 20.25 9.89
N TRP A 219 -9.24 21.12 9.46
CA TRP A 219 -9.16 22.55 9.72
C TRP A 219 -9.18 22.90 11.21
N ASN A 220 -8.39 23.90 11.59
CA ASN A 220 -8.50 24.51 12.90
C ASN A 220 -9.84 25.30 13.03
N SER A 221 -10.31 25.52 14.24
CA SER A 221 -11.54 26.30 14.46
C SER A 221 -11.42 27.70 13.85
N GLY A 222 -12.38 28.06 12.99
CA GLY A 222 -12.38 29.33 12.25
C GLY A 222 -11.50 29.35 10.98
N ALA A 223 -10.86 28.24 10.60
CA ALA A 223 -10.17 28.07 9.32
C ALA A 223 -11.04 27.26 8.33
N PRO A 224 -10.90 27.47 7.01
CA PRO A 224 -10.07 28.50 6.39
C PRO A 224 -10.67 29.92 6.56
N THR A 225 -9.80 30.91 6.80
CA THR A 225 -10.17 32.32 6.95
C THR A 225 -10.30 33.01 5.59
N ALA A 226 -11.40 33.75 5.38
CA ALA A 226 -11.69 34.41 4.10
C ALA A 226 -10.78 35.61 3.78
N THR A 227 -10.04 36.14 4.75
CA THR A 227 -9.24 37.37 4.65
C THR A 227 -7.91 37.20 3.93
N VAL A 228 -7.47 35.97 3.68
CA VAL A 228 -6.22 35.68 2.97
C VAL A 228 -6.57 35.22 1.56
N THR A 229 -6.15 35.96 0.53
CA THR A 229 -6.52 35.70 -0.87
C THR A 229 -5.59 34.68 -1.54
N ASP A 230 -4.28 34.80 -1.33
CA ASP A 230 -3.26 33.82 -1.78
C ASP A 230 -2.95 32.83 -0.65
N THR A 231 -3.73 31.76 -0.56
CA THR A 231 -3.61 30.85 0.58
C THR A 231 -2.97 29.53 0.24
N CYS A 232 -1.93 29.23 1.00
CA CYS A 232 -1.30 27.94 1.12
C CYS A 232 -1.63 27.38 2.51
N VAL A 233 -1.60 26.07 2.69
CA VAL A 233 -2.02 25.44 3.94
C VAL A 233 -0.82 24.99 4.74
N ALA A 234 -0.84 25.34 6.02
CA ALA A 234 0.12 24.89 7.00
C ALA A 234 -0.57 24.05 8.08
N SER A 235 0.07 22.96 8.49
CA SER A 235 -0.30 22.20 9.67
C SER A 235 0.24 22.88 10.93
N ASN A 236 -0.66 23.17 11.86
CA ASN A 236 -0.37 23.67 13.20
C ASN A 236 -0.57 22.55 14.20
N TYR A 237 0.44 21.68 14.33
CA TYR A 237 0.38 20.49 15.19
C TYR A 237 -0.84 19.60 14.91
N GLY A 238 -1.10 19.34 13.62
CA GLY A 238 -2.18 18.45 13.17
C GLY A 238 -3.46 19.16 12.74
N LYS A 239 -3.72 20.39 13.21
CA LYS A 239 -4.85 21.21 12.72
C LYS A 239 -4.41 22.18 11.65
N TRP A 240 -5.18 22.33 10.58
CA TRP A 240 -4.77 23.05 9.39
C TRP A 240 -5.22 24.49 9.41
N THR A 241 -4.39 25.38 8.88
CA THR A 241 -4.69 26.80 8.75
C THR A 241 -4.20 27.31 7.40
N ASN A 242 -4.98 28.16 6.77
CA ASN A 242 -4.61 28.85 5.54
C ASN A 242 -3.75 30.08 5.88
N ARG A 243 -2.64 30.26 5.17
CA ARG A 243 -1.62 31.28 5.39
C ARG A 243 -1.21 31.89 4.05
N GLY A 244 -0.69 33.11 4.07
CA GLY A 244 -0.09 33.72 2.86
C GLY A 244 1.06 32.87 2.33
N CYS A 245 1.02 32.49 1.05
CA CYS A 245 2.03 31.61 0.45
C CYS A 245 3.48 32.15 0.51
N SER A 246 3.64 33.47 0.69
CA SER A 246 4.92 34.17 0.82
C SER A 246 5.56 34.07 2.21
N PHE A 247 4.83 33.59 3.23
CA PHE A 247 5.43 33.35 4.55
C PHE A 247 6.47 32.23 4.47
N LYS A 248 7.52 32.36 5.28
CA LYS A 248 8.56 31.33 5.38
C LYS A 248 8.27 30.42 6.56
N HIS A 249 8.08 29.14 6.27
CA HIS A 249 7.85 28.11 7.27
C HIS A 249 8.68 26.87 7.00
N HIS A 250 8.85 26.02 8.02
CA HIS A 250 9.28 24.65 7.85
C HIS A 250 8.25 23.90 7.01
N PHE A 251 8.63 22.75 6.44
CA PHE A 251 7.74 22.06 5.51
C PHE A 251 7.92 20.54 5.59
N ALA A 252 6.82 19.82 5.35
CA ALA A 252 6.82 18.37 5.26
C ALA A 252 6.78 17.96 3.79
N CYS A 253 7.71 17.10 3.37
CA CYS A 253 7.68 16.47 2.07
C CYS A 253 7.03 15.09 2.16
N PHE A 254 6.36 14.66 1.11
CA PHE A 254 6.08 13.25 0.86
C PHE A 254 7.31 12.60 0.22
N ALA A 255 7.64 11.39 0.65
CA ALA A 255 8.67 10.56 0.06
C ALA A 255 8.15 9.13 0.00
N GLU A 256 8.03 8.58 -1.21
CA GLU A 256 7.80 7.15 -1.41
C GLU A 256 8.80 6.34 -0.56
N PRO A 257 8.38 5.21 0.03
CA PRO A 257 9.32 4.30 0.69
C PRO A 257 10.48 4.02 -0.26
N ALA A 258 11.72 4.25 0.18
CA ALA A 258 12.88 4.03 -0.66
C ALA A 258 12.97 2.54 -1.02
N VAL A 259 12.52 2.18 -2.23
CA VAL A 259 12.67 0.82 -2.75
C VAL A 259 14.15 0.60 -3.04
N ARG A 260 14.81 -0.24 -2.23
CA ARG A 260 16.20 -0.62 -2.45
C ARG A 260 16.28 -1.55 -3.65
N LYS A 261 16.70 -1.02 -4.80
CA LYS A 261 16.98 -1.84 -5.99
C LYS A 261 18.34 -2.53 -5.83
N GLN A 262 18.34 -3.85 -5.93
CA GLN A 262 19.56 -4.65 -5.97
C GLN A 262 19.65 -5.39 -7.30
N LEU A 263 20.75 -5.19 -8.02
CA LEU A 263 21.05 -5.97 -9.22
C LEU A 263 21.58 -7.34 -8.80
N VAL A 264 20.96 -8.40 -9.30
CA VAL A 264 21.41 -9.79 -9.07
C VAL A 264 21.69 -10.42 -10.42
N HIS A 265 22.89 -10.98 -10.58
CA HIS A 265 23.23 -11.77 -11.76
C HIS A 265 22.75 -13.21 -11.58
N VAL A 266 22.01 -13.74 -12.55
CA VAL A 266 21.47 -15.10 -12.53
C VAL A 266 21.98 -15.86 -13.75
N GLU A 267 22.63 -16.99 -13.51
CA GLU A 267 23.06 -17.91 -14.57
C GLU A 267 22.05 -19.04 -14.72
N LEU A 268 21.59 -19.26 -15.95
CA LEU A 268 20.59 -20.27 -16.27
C LEU A 268 21.20 -21.28 -17.25
N GLU A 269 21.06 -22.57 -16.94
CA GLU A 269 21.52 -23.65 -17.80
C GLU A 269 20.33 -24.27 -18.53
N LYS A 270 20.45 -24.42 -19.86
CA LYS A 270 19.44 -25.09 -20.68
C LYS A 270 19.84 -26.54 -20.92
N THR A 271 18.90 -27.46 -20.69
CA THR A 271 19.08 -28.88 -20.98
C THR A 271 18.85 -29.21 -22.45
N ASP A 272 18.01 -28.43 -23.13
CA ASP A 272 17.75 -28.54 -24.57
C ASP A 272 18.20 -27.25 -25.29
N SER A 273 19.08 -27.42 -26.27
CA SER A 273 19.65 -26.31 -27.05
C SER A 273 18.64 -25.55 -27.91
N SER A 274 17.50 -26.16 -28.25
CA SER A 274 16.44 -25.59 -29.07
C SER A 274 15.53 -24.62 -28.33
N VAL A 275 15.57 -24.61 -26.99
CA VAL A 275 14.77 -23.71 -26.15
C VAL A 275 15.24 -22.26 -26.32
N ASP A 276 14.28 -21.39 -26.64
CA ASP A 276 14.44 -19.94 -26.59
C ASP A 276 14.15 -19.43 -25.17
N MET A 277 15.14 -18.78 -24.57
CA MET A 277 15.02 -18.26 -23.20
C MET A 277 14.19 -16.98 -23.15
N GLU A 278 14.14 -16.20 -24.24
CA GLU A 278 13.32 -14.98 -24.29
C GLU A 278 11.83 -15.32 -24.28
N GLU A 279 11.41 -16.40 -24.92
CA GLU A 279 10.02 -16.90 -24.86
C GLU A 279 9.62 -17.37 -23.45
N LEU A 280 10.60 -17.70 -22.60
CA LEU A 280 10.38 -18.21 -21.25
C LEU A 280 10.61 -17.16 -20.16
N LYS A 281 10.99 -15.92 -20.51
CA LYS A 281 11.41 -14.91 -19.54
C LYS A 281 10.39 -14.63 -18.44
N ASP A 282 9.11 -14.57 -18.79
CA ASP A 282 8.02 -14.29 -17.85
C ASP A 282 7.79 -15.49 -16.92
N ILE A 283 7.84 -16.71 -17.46
CA ILE A 283 7.70 -17.95 -16.69
C ILE A 283 8.87 -18.08 -15.70
N LEU A 284 10.10 -17.78 -16.15
CA LEU A 284 11.29 -17.82 -15.30
C LEU A 284 11.23 -16.76 -14.20
N LEU A 285 10.78 -15.54 -14.51
CA LEU A 285 10.60 -14.49 -13.52
C LEU A 285 9.57 -14.88 -12.47
N GLN A 286 8.45 -15.48 -12.90
CA GLN A 286 7.41 -15.97 -12.00
C GLN A 286 7.93 -17.09 -11.09
N GLN A 287 8.72 -18.03 -11.62
CA GLN A 287 9.33 -19.10 -10.82
C GLN A 287 10.37 -18.58 -9.83
N LEU A 288 11.20 -17.62 -10.24
CA LEU A 288 12.16 -16.97 -9.35
C LEU A 288 11.46 -16.20 -8.23
N SER A 289 10.41 -15.44 -8.56
CA SER A 289 9.58 -14.74 -7.58
C SER A 289 9.01 -15.71 -6.56
N HIS A 290 8.38 -16.80 -7.03
CA HIS A 290 7.81 -17.81 -6.15
C HIS A 290 8.85 -18.43 -5.20
N ARG A 291 10.07 -18.69 -5.68
CA ARG A 291 11.14 -19.21 -4.82
C ARG A 291 11.67 -18.18 -3.82
N LEU A 292 11.74 -16.90 -4.20
CA LEU A 292 12.12 -15.85 -3.25
C LEU A 292 11.08 -15.71 -2.15
N ASP A 293 9.79 -15.80 -2.48
CA ASP A 293 8.69 -15.72 -1.50
C ASP A 293 8.76 -16.85 -0.46
N GLU A 294 9.29 -18.02 -0.83
CA GLU A 294 9.50 -19.12 0.11
C GLU A 294 10.67 -18.88 1.09
N HIS A 295 11.62 -18.01 0.74
CA HIS A 295 12.90 -17.86 1.46
C HIS A 295 13.11 -16.48 2.10
N ILE A 296 12.41 -15.42 1.67
CA ILE A 296 12.52 -14.07 2.21
C ILE A 296 11.31 -13.78 3.10
N LEU A 297 11.57 -13.49 4.38
CA LEU A 297 10.56 -13.54 5.44
C LEU A 297 9.93 -12.19 5.84
N ASP A 298 10.35 -11.03 5.28
CA ASP A 298 9.89 -9.75 5.84
C ASP A 298 9.80 -8.53 4.89
N ASP A 299 10.24 -8.60 3.62
CA ASP A 299 10.19 -7.47 2.68
C ASP A 299 9.40 -7.81 1.40
N GLU A 300 8.58 -6.87 0.91
CA GLU A 300 7.89 -6.95 -0.38
C GLU A 300 8.92 -6.75 -1.51
N VAL A 301 9.52 -7.84 -1.99
CA VAL A 301 10.53 -7.83 -3.04
C VAL A 301 9.88 -8.05 -4.40
N SER A 302 9.82 -7.01 -5.24
CA SER A 302 9.44 -7.14 -6.65
C SER A 302 10.65 -7.49 -7.52
N LEU A 303 10.54 -8.55 -8.34
CA LEU A 303 11.55 -8.90 -9.33
C LEU A 303 11.20 -8.35 -10.72
N GLY A 304 12.22 -7.96 -11.46
CA GLY A 304 12.11 -7.56 -12.86
C GLY A 304 13.40 -7.85 -13.61
N TRP A 305 13.28 -8.16 -14.89
CA TRP A 305 14.42 -8.28 -15.78
C TRP A 305 15.00 -6.91 -16.11
N VAL A 306 16.31 -6.84 -16.29
CA VAL A 306 16.97 -5.65 -16.84
C VAL A 306 17.05 -5.83 -18.34
N GLU A 307 16.30 -5.02 -19.07
CA GLU A 307 16.38 -4.96 -20.53
C GLU A 307 17.69 -4.30 -20.95
N ARG A 308 18.40 -4.93 -21.88
CA ARG A 308 19.60 -4.36 -22.48
C ARG A 308 19.23 -3.41 -23.62
N PRO A 309 20.17 -2.55 -24.07
CA PRO A 309 19.91 -1.61 -25.17
C PRO A 309 19.52 -2.27 -26.50
N ASP A 310 19.84 -3.55 -26.68
CA ASP A 310 19.46 -4.37 -27.84
C ASP A 310 18.05 -4.98 -27.73
N GLY A 311 17.39 -4.85 -26.58
CA GLY A 311 16.06 -5.38 -26.30
C GLY A 311 16.05 -6.79 -25.71
N ASP A 312 17.20 -7.45 -25.62
CA ASP A 312 17.31 -8.83 -25.15
C ASP A 312 17.59 -8.90 -23.64
N THR A 313 16.98 -9.86 -22.96
CA THR A 313 17.14 -10.11 -21.52
C THR A 313 18.33 -11.02 -21.21
N PHE A 314 18.53 -12.07 -22.01
CA PHE A 314 19.49 -13.14 -21.76
C PHE A 314 20.67 -13.13 -22.72
N GLN A 315 21.88 -13.28 -22.17
CA GLN A 315 23.10 -13.43 -22.96
C GLN A 315 23.63 -14.86 -22.87
N LYS A 316 23.99 -15.46 -24.01
CA LYS A 316 24.76 -16.71 -24.01
C LYS A 316 26.14 -16.44 -23.43
N LYS A 317 26.48 -17.14 -22.35
CA LYS A 317 27.82 -17.13 -21.78
C LYS A 317 28.76 -17.82 -22.77
N ASN A 318 29.66 -17.05 -23.40
CA ASN A 318 30.71 -17.62 -24.23
C ASN A 318 31.74 -18.29 -23.30
N THR A 319 32.07 -19.55 -23.58
CA THR A 319 33.03 -20.33 -22.78
C THR A 319 34.49 -19.93 -23.00
N ASP A 320 34.77 -18.93 -23.82
CA ASP A 320 36.09 -18.33 -23.97
C ASP A 320 36.18 -17.05 -23.13
N GLY A 321 36.91 -17.14 -22.02
CA GLY A 321 36.98 -16.14 -20.96
C GLY A 321 37.56 -14.79 -21.38
N GLN A 322 36.68 -13.87 -21.77
CA GLN A 322 36.90 -12.43 -21.58
C GLN A 322 35.60 -11.78 -21.10
N GLU A 323 35.53 -11.53 -19.79
CA GLU A 323 34.59 -10.58 -19.20
C GLU A 323 34.91 -9.18 -19.76
N GLU A 324 34.10 -8.69 -20.69
CA GLU A 324 33.96 -7.24 -20.85
C GLU A 324 33.14 -6.72 -19.68
N LYS A 325 33.83 -6.12 -18.71
CA LYS A 325 33.20 -5.33 -17.64
C LYS A 325 32.35 -4.21 -18.25
N LYS A 326 31.06 -4.22 -17.93
CA LYS A 326 30.25 -3.01 -17.82
C LYS A 326 29.26 -3.14 -16.69
#